data_AF-A0A1E3R886-F1
#
_entry.id   AF-A0A1E3R886-F1
#
_cell.length_a   1.000
_cell.length_b   1.000
_cell.length_c   1.000
_cell.angle_alpha   90.00
_cell.angle_beta   90.00
_cell.angle_gamma   90.00
#
_symmetry.space_group_name_H-M   'P 1'
#
loop_
_entity.id
_entity.type
_entity.pdbx_description
1 polymer ?
#
loop_
_entity_poly.entity_id
_entity_poly.type
_entity_poly.pdbx_seq_one_letter_code
_entity_poly.pdbx_strand_id
1 'polypeptide(L)' 'MAKGKRTFQPNNRRRARVHGFRLRMRTRAGRAIVANRRGKGRRKLTA' A
#
# COMPACT_ATOMS: atom_id res chain seq x y z
N MET A 1 -33.32 -10.67 0.12
CA MET A 1 -32.14 -11.10 0.91
C MET A 1 -31.09 -9.99 0.87
N ALA A 2 -30.82 -9.30 1.98
CA ALA A 2 -29.92 -8.14 1.96
C ALA A 2 -28.44 -8.57 2.07
N LYS A 3 -27.74 -8.67 0.94
CA LYS A 3 -26.28 -8.87 0.90
C LYS A 3 -25.56 -7.52 1.08
N GLY A 4 -25.40 -7.06 2.32
CA GLY A 4 -24.87 -5.74 2.66
C GLY A 4 -23.34 -5.57 2.66
N LYS A 5 -22.55 -6.49 2.07
CA LYS A 5 -21.09 -6.45 2.20
C LYS A 5 -20.46 -5.43 1.24
N ARG A 6 -19.77 -4.44 1.80
CA ARG A 6 -19.04 -3.40 1.06
C ARG A 6 -17.64 -3.87 0.65
N THR A 7 -17.07 -3.25 -0.38
CA THR A 7 -15.79 -3.64 -1.00
C THR A 7 -14.61 -3.52 -0.03
N PHE A 8 -14.58 -2.45 0.74
CA PHE A 8 -13.56 -2.26 1.76
C PHE A 8 -14.00 -2.87 3.08
N GLN A 9 -13.35 -3.97 3.45
CA GLN A 9 -13.41 -4.56 4.77
C GLN A 9 -12.03 -4.37 5.42
N PRO A 10 -11.87 -3.43 6.35
CA PRO A 10 -10.56 -3.02 6.85
C PRO A 10 -9.86 -4.15 7.58
N ASN A 11 -8.59 -4.39 7.23
CA ASN A 11 -7.71 -5.29 7.97
C ASN A 11 -6.28 -4.77 7.90
N ASN A 12 -5.74 -4.37 9.06
CA ASN A 12 -4.41 -3.76 9.16
C ASN A 12 -3.29 -4.72 8.76
N ARG A 13 -3.37 -6.00 9.14
CA ARG A 13 -2.38 -7.03 8.78
C ARG A 13 -2.36 -7.23 7.27
N ARG A 14 -3.52 -7.30 6.62
CA ARG A 14 -3.63 -7.43 5.16
C ARG A 14 -3.07 -6.20 4.45
N ARG A 15 -3.43 -5.00 4.91
CA ARG A 15 -2.93 -3.75 4.35
C ARG A 15 -1.40 -3.64 4.43
N ALA A 16 -0.80 -3.92 5.59
CA ALA A 16 0.64 -3.84 5.77
C ALA A 16 1.41 -4.86 4.92
N ARG A 17 0.87 -6.09 4.78
CA ARG A 17 1.50 -7.14 3.95
C ARG A 17 1.45 -6.83 2.45
N VAL A 18 0.34 -6.31 1.96
CA VAL A 18 0.10 -6.10 0.52
C VAL A 18 0.55 -4.71 0.04
N HIS A 19 0.51 -3.69 0.89
CA HIS A 19 0.76 -2.31 0.47
C HIS A 19 1.86 -1.60 1.28
N GLY A 20 2.42 -2.26 2.30
CA GLY A 20 3.42 -1.69 3.18
C GLY A 20 4.82 -1.57 2.56
N PHE A 21 5.68 -0.85 3.26
CA PHE A 21 7.04 -0.52 2.83
C PHE A 21 7.89 -1.74 2.48
N ARG A 22 7.85 -2.78 3.32
CA ARG A 22 8.66 -4.00 3.11
C ARG A 22 8.36 -4.67 1.78
N LEU A 23 7.10 -4.72 1.35
CA LEU A 23 6.75 -5.28 0.05
C LEU A 23 7.24 -4.40 -1.10
N ARG A 24 7.09 -3.08 -0.98
CA ARG A 24 7.59 -2.13 -1.98
C ARG A 24 9.11 -2.24 -2.14
N MET A 25 9.86 -2.42 -1.07
CA MET A 25 11.32 -2.52 -1.15
C MET A 25 11.83 -3.84 -1.72
N ARG A 26 11.01 -4.90 -1.73
CA ARG A 26 11.39 -6.23 -2.21
C ARG A 26 11.70 -6.26 -3.72
N THR A 27 10.87 -5.62 -4.53
CA THR A 27 10.99 -5.67 -6.00
C THR A 27 11.60 -4.39 -6.58
N ARG A 28 12.21 -4.49 -7.77
CA ARG A 28 12.76 -3.33 -8.48
C ARG A 28 11.69 -2.26 -8.76
N ALA A 29 10.53 -2.69 -9.26
CA ALA A 29 9.40 -1.80 -9.53
C ALA A 29 8.88 -1.11 -8.26
N GLY A 30 8.80 -1.84 -7.15
CA GLY A 30 8.37 -1.25 -5.88
C GLY A 30 9.34 -0.20 -5.34
N ARG A 31 10.65 -0.41 -5.48
CA ARG A 31 11.67 0.59 -5.13
C ARG A 31 11.54 1.86 -5.98
N ALA A 32 11.30 1.72 -7.28
CA ALA A 32 11.07 2.85 -8.18
C ALA A 32 9.84 3.69 -7.76
N ILE A 33 8.75 3.04 -7.37
CA ILE A 33 7.56 3.75 -6.84
C ILE A 33 7.90 4.57 -5.59
N VAL A 34 8.67 4.01 -4.66
CA VAL A 34 9.07 4.73 -3.44
C VAL A 34 9.98 5.91 -3.78
N ALA A 35 10.95 5.73 -4.67
CA ALA A 35 11.83 6.80 -5.14
C ALA A 35 11.04 7.95 -5.77
N ASN A 36 10.10 7.66 -6.66
CA ASN A 36 9.24 8.67 -7.28
C ASN A 36 8.39 9.42 -6.25
N ARG A 37 7.88 8.72 -5.22
CA ARG A 37 7.11 9.35 -4.15
C ARG A 37 7.97 10.25 -3.26
N ARG A 38 9.24 9.90 -3.03
CA ARG A 38 10.23 10.75 -2.34
C ARG A 38 10.58 11.98 -3.18
N GLY A 39 10.87 11.81 -4.47
CA GLY A 39 11.14 12.92 -5.38
C GLY A 39 9.98 13.91 -5.48
N LYS A 40 8.74 13.42 -5.40
CA LYS A 40 7.54 14.28 -5.31
C LYS A 40 7.33 14.95 -3.94
N GLY A 41 8.11 14.60 -2.91
CA GLY A 41 7.97 15.17 -1.56
C GLY A 41 6.75 14.65 -0.78
N ARG A 42 6.25 13.44 -1.05
CA ARG A 42 5.09 12.90 -0.32
C ARG A 42 5.46 12.56 1.13
N ARG A 43 4.79 13.20 2.10
CA ARG A 43 4.94 12.92 3.54
C ARG A 43 4.74 11.45 3.92
N LYS A 44 3.76 10.77 3.30
CA LYS A 44 3.52 9.32 3.49
C LYS A 44 3.89 8.57 2.21
N LEU A 45 4.91 7.72 2.28
CA LEU A 45 5.43 7.00 1.11
C LEU A 45 4.68 5.70 0.82
N THR A 46 4.23 4.97 1.84
CA THR A 46 3.47 3.72 1.69
C THR A 46 2.24 3.71 2.58
N ALA A 47 1.41 2.67 2.41
CA ALA A 47 0.14 2.52 3.11
C ALA A 47 0.30 2.17 4.58
#